data_AF-A0A8J4QR35-F1
#
_entry.id   AF-A0A8J4QR35-F1
#
_cell.length_a   1.000
_cell.length_b   1.000
_cell.length_c   1.000
_cell.angle_alpha   90.00
_cell.angle_beta   90.00
_cell.angle_gamma   90.00
#
_symmetry.space_group_name_H-M   'P 1'
#
loop_
_entity.id
_entity.type
_entity.pdbx_description
1 polymer ?
#
loop_
_entity_poly.entity_id
_entity_poly.type
_entity_poly.pdbx_seq_one_letter_code
_entity_poly.pdbx_strand_id
1 'polypeptide(L)'
;MIPPASHFLYYASSTRDGKDFSPIIGFFIDATPSEVIVRMWDQLQERLVKVSEEEEERYCQAVKSLEFDRQLGPYNLNPVWRLEAFIKLHYKEHY
;
A
#
# COMPACT_ATOMS: atom_id res chain seq x y z
N MET A 1 -0.50 10.92 -4.99
CA MET A 1 -1.41 10.26 -5.95
C MET A 1 -0.58 9.43 -6.91
N ILE A 2 -1.05 8.23 -7.24
CA ILE A 2 -0.39 7.31 -8.19
C ILE A 2 -0.89 7.64 -9.61
N PRO A 3 -0.01 7.82 -10.62
CA PRO A 3 -0.45 8.06 -12.00
C PRO A 3 -1.25 6.88 -12.57
N PRO A 4 -2.24 7.09 -13.45
CA PRO A 4 -2.93 6.01 -14.13
C PRO A 4 -1.96 5.24 -15.03
N ALA A 5 -1.77 3.95 -14.77
CA ALA A 5 -0.91 3.01 -15.49
C ALA A 5 -0.91 1.67 -14.75
N SER A 6 -0.27 0.67 -15.35
CA SER A 6 0.12 -0.53 -14.63
C SER A 6 1.34 -0.27 -13.75
N HIS A 7 1.24 -0.63 -12.47
CA HIS A 7 2.33 -0.54 -11.47
C HIS A 7 2.64 -1.91 -10.93
N PHE A 8 3.91 -2.14 -10.58
CA PHE A 8 4.33 -3.34 -9.86
C PHE A 8 4.57 -2.96 -8.40
N LEU A 9 3.75 -3.52 -7.50
CA LEU A 9 3.94 -3.38 -6.06
C LEU A 9 4.68 -4.59 -5.56
N TYR A 10 5.74 -4.38 -4.77
CA TYR A 10 6.47 -5.45 -4.09
C TYR A 10 6.72 -5.09 -2.63
N TYR A 11 6.82 -6.12 -1.79
CA TYR A 11 7.14 -6.00 -0.38
C TYR A 11 7.84 -7.27 0.11
N ALA A 12 8.56 -7.14 1.22
CA ALA A 12 9.10 -8.25 1.99
C ALA A 12 8.82 -7.96 3.46
N SER A 13 8.27 -8.94 4.18
CA SER A 13 8.12 -8.88 5.63
C SER A 13 9.52 -8.93 6.25
N SER A 14 9.71 -8.22 7.37
CA SER A 14 10.96 -8.26 8.13
C SER A 14 10.69 -8.56 9.58
N THR A 15 11.61 -9.25 10.24
CA THR A 15 11.56 -9.40 11.69
C THR A 15 11.64 -8.04 12.38
N ARG A 16 11.18 -7.97 13.65
CA ARG A 16 11.18 -6.72 14.43
C ARG A 16 12.58 -6.10 14.56
N ASP A 17 13.62 -6.92 14.56
CA ASP A 17 15.01 -6.48 14.61
C ASP A 17 15.63 -6.22 13.22
N GLY A 18 14.86 -6.42 12.14
CA GLY A 18 15.22 -6.10 10.76
C GLY A 18 16.35 -6.95 10.20
N LYS A 19 16.63 -8.11 10.78
CA LYS A 19 17.75 -8.97 10.40
C LYS A 19 17.37 -10.03 9.37
N ASP A 20 16.14 -10.52 9.46
CA ASP A 20 15.63 -11.54 8.54
C ASP A 20 14.46 -10.97 7.73
N PHE A 21 14.40 -11.40 6.48
CA PHE A 21 13.38 -10.97 5.52
C PHE A 21 12.70 -12.18 4.88
N SER A 22 11.39 -12.07 4.69
CA SER A 22 10.65 -13.00 3.86
C SER A 22 11.11 -12.89 2.39
N PRO A 23 10.83 -13.90 1.55
CA PRO A 23 10.92 -13.73 0.11
C PRO A 23 10.13 -12.49 -0.35
N ILE A 24 10.63 -11.82 -1.39
CA ILE A 24 9.94 -10.68 -2.00
C ILE A 24 8.68 -11.20 -2.67
N ILE A 25 7.53 -10.64 -2.26
CA ILE A 25 6.24 -10.87 -2.90
C ILE A 25 5.92 -9.62 -3.70
N GLY A 26 5.44 -9.80 -4.93
CA GLY A 26 4.98 -8.69 -5.74
C GLY A 26 3.85 -9.07 -6.68
N PHE A 27 3.07 -8.06 -7.05
CA PHE A 27 1.94 -8.20 -7.96
C PHE A 27 1.73 -6.92 -8.77
N PHE A 28 1.08 -7.06 -9.92
CA PHE A 28 0.68 -5.93 -10.73
C PHE A 28 -0.65 -5.36 -10.25
N ILE A 29 -0.74 -4.04 -10.26
CA ILE A 29 -1.99 -3.29 -10.17
C ILE A 29 -2.15 -2.49 -11.45
N ASP A 30 -3.35 -2.44 -12.01
CA ASP A 30 -3.67 -1.53 -13.09
C ASP A 30 -4.51 -0.41 -12.50
N ALA A 31 -3.94 0.78 -12.41
CA ALA A 31 -4.59 1.92 -11.76
C ALA A 31 -5.28 2.77 -12.83
N THR A 32 -6.59 2.90 -12.71
CA THR A 32 -7.38 3.82 -13.53
C THR A 32 -7.44 5.23 -12.90
N PRO A 33 -7.79 6.28 -13.67
CA PRO A 33 -7.87 7.64 -13.13
C PRO A 33 -8.83 7.75 -11.93
N SER A 34 -8.33 8.30 -10.83
CA SER A 34 -9.09 8.51 -9.58
C SER A 34 -9.54 7.21 -8.87
N GLU A 35 -8.93 6.08 -9.20
CA GLU A 35 -9.19 4.82 -8.51
C GLU A 35 -8.51 4.78 -7.14
N VAL A 36 -9.22 4.20 -6.17
CA VAL A 36 -8.69 3.92 -4.83
C VAL A 36 -8.61 2.42 -4.68
N ILE A 37 -7.39 1.89 -4.63
CA ILE A 37 -7.14 0.46 -4.46
C ILE A 37 -6.83 0.20 -2.99
N VAL A 38 -7.68 -0.58 -2.32
CA VAL A 38 -7.53 -0.90 -0.89
C VAL A 38 -7.03 -2.34 -0.73
N ARG A 39 -5.99 -2.50 0.09
CA ARG A 39 -5.43 -3.80 0.47
C ARG A 39 -5.15 -3.81 1.96
N MET A 40 -5.41 -4.95 2.59
CA MET A 40 -5.14 -5.17 4.01
C MET A 40 -4.04 -6.22 4.16
N TRP A 41 -3.20 -6.06 5.19
CA TRP A 41 -2.20 -7.06 5.55
C TRP A 41 -2.86 -8.24 6.26
N ASP A 42 -2.75 -9.43 5.67
CA ASP A 42 -3.07 -10.70 6.32
C ASP A 42 -1.81 -11.21 7.04
N GLN A 43 -1.84 -11.22 8.37
CA GLN A 43 -0.73 -11.67 9.20
C GLN A 43 -0.45 -13.16 9.08
N LEU A 44 -1.47 -13.99 8.87
CA LEU A 44 -1.31 -15.44 8.79
C LEU A 44 -0.65 -15.84 7.47
N GLN A 45 -1.00 -15.14 6.39
CA GLN A 45 -0.48 -15.40 5.05
C GLN A 45 0.67 -14.49 4.64
N GLU A 46 1.09 -13.58 5.53
CA GLU A 46 2.09 -12.53 5.30
C GLU A 46 1.93 -11.83 3.94
N ARG A 47 0.69 -11.46 3.61
CA ARG A 47 0.39 -10.88 2.30
C ARG A 47 -0.67 -9.80 2.30
N LEU A 48 -0.60 -8.94 1.29
CA LEU A 48 -1.64 -7.96 1.00
C LEU A 48 -2.83 -8.65 0.31
N VAL A 49 -3.98 -8.68 0.97
CA VAL A 49 -5.23 -9.26 0.46
C VAL A 49 -6.26 -8.18 0.14
N LYS A 50 -7.19 -8.50 -0.76
CA LYS A 50 -8.36 -7.64 -1.02
C LYS A 50 -9.28 -7.66 0.20
N VAL A 51 -9.78 -6.49 0.58
CA VAL A 51 -10.77 -6.32 1.65
C VAL A 51 -12.18 -6.65 1.14
N SER A 52 -13.16 -6.74 2.04
CA SER A 52 -14.56 -6.87 1.62
C SER A 52 -15.04 -5.62 0.85
N GLU A 53 -16.08 -5.77 0.03
CA GLU A 53 -16.62 -4.64 -0.77
C GLU A 53 -17.11 -3.49 0.12
N GLU A 54 -17.78 -3.81 1.23
CA GLU A 54 -18.25 -2.82 2.20
C GLU A 54 -17.09 -2.01 2.81
N GLU A 55 -16.00 -2.69 3.18
CA GLU A 55 -14.82 -2.00 3.71
C GLU A 55 -14.13 -1.17 2.63
N GLU A 56 -14.02 -1.70 1.40
CA GLU A 56 -13.45 -1.00 0.26
C GLU A 56 -14.19 0.32 0.00
N GLU A 57 -15.52 0.32 -0.02
CA GLU A 57 -16.35 1.51 -0.18
C GLU A 57 -16.13 2.54 0.94
N ARG A 58 -16.09 2.09 2.20
CA ARG A 58 -15.84 2.96 3.36
C ARG A 58 -14.48 3.64 3.27
N TYR A 59 -13.42 2.89 2.94
CA TYR A 59 -12.08 3.45 2.77
C TYR A 59 -12.00 4.39 1.56
N CYS A 60 -12.65 4.05 0.44
CA CYS A 60 -12.75 4.95 -0.72
C CYS A 60 -13.37 6.30 -0.33
N GLN A 61 -14.43 6.27 0.47
CA GLN A 61 -15.09 7.50 0.92
C GLN A 61 -14.19 8.32 1.85
N ALA A 62 -13.50 7.68 2.78
CA ALA A 62 -12.58 8.34 3.70
C ALA A 62 -11.33 8.94 2.99
N VAL A 63 -10.86 8.33 1.90
CA VAL A 63 -9.84 8.93 1.03
C VAL A 63 -10.38 10.18 0.34
N LYS A 64 -11.62 10.13 -0.18
CA LYS A 64 -12.27 11.29 -0.83
C LYS A 64 -12.57 12.44 0.13
N SER A 65 -12.82 12.16 1.41
CA SER A 65 -12.99 13.16 2.46
C SER A 65 -11.66 13.67 3.04
N LEU A 66 -10.51 13.24 2.49
CA LEU A 66 -9.16 13.64 2.90
C LEU A 66 -8.82 13.26 4.36
N GLU A 67 -9.49 12.26 4.92
CA GLU A 67 -9.27 11.82 6.31
C GLU A 67 -7.86 11.21 6.52
N PHE A 68 -7.28 10.65 5.46
CA PHE A 68 -5.97 10.00 5.51
C PHE A 68 -4.80 10.86 5.00
N ASP A 69 -5.05 12.10 4.55
CA ASP A 69 -4.06 12.90 3.81
C ASP A 69 -2.76 13.12 4.61
N ARG A 70 -2.84 13.12 5.95
CA ARG A 70 -1.69 13.24 6.86
C ARG A 70 -0.86 11.96 7.03
N GLN A 71 -1.42 10.82 6.66
CA GLN A 71 -0.86 9.48 6.89
C GLN A 71 -0.44 8.78 5.60
N LEU A 72 -0.82 9.34 4.44
CA LEU A 72 -0.42 8.84 3.14
C LEU A 72 1.00 9.34 2.79
N GLY A 73 1.87 8.42 2.42
CA GLY A 73 3.19 8.75 1.89
C GLY A 73 3.08 9.37 0.49
N PRO A 74 3.91 10.37 0.15
CA PRO A 74 3.93 10.91 -1.20
C PRO A 74 4.37 9.84 -2.19
N TYR A 75 3.63 9.69 -3.30
CA TYR A 75 4.12 8.93 -4.43
C TYR A 75 5.20 9.78 -5.12
N ASN A 76 6.42 9.26 -5.21
CA ASN A 76 7.52 10.00 -5.81
C ASN A 76 7.31 10.10 -7.33
N LEU A 77 6.88 11.27 -7.79
CA LEU A 77 6.67 11.56 -9.21
C LEU A 77 7.96 11.99 -9.93
N ASN A 78 9.11 12.05 -9.24
CA ASN A 78 10.36 12.49 -9.84
C ASN A 78 10.94 11.38 -10.74
N PRO A 79 11.09 11.61 -12.05
CA PRO A 79 11.58 10.59 -12.99
C PRO A 79 13.06 10.24 -12.82
N VAL A 80 13.84 11.03 -12.05
CA VAL A 80 15.28 10.84 -11.85
C VAL A 80 15.58 9.70 -10.85
N TRP A 81 14.65 9.38 -9.97
CA TRP A 81 14.79 8.31 -8.96
C TRP A 81 13.65 7.30 -9.10
N ARG A 82 13.64 6.58 -10.24
CA ARG A 82 12.62 5.58 -10.58
C ARG A 82 12.71 4.28 -9.77
N LEU A 83 13.40 4.29 -8.64
CA LEU A 83 13.47 3.17 -7.71
C LEU A 83 13.27 3.72 -6.30
N GLU A 84 12.43 3.01 -5.57
CA GLU A 84 12.18 3.16 -4.12
C GLU A 84 11.09 4.16 -3.72
N ALA A 85 9.86 3.89 -4.18
CA ALA A 85 8.68 4.30 -3.43
C ALA A 85 8.48 3.32 -2.25
N PHE A 86 9.08 3.62 -1.10
CA PHE A 86 8.75 2.95 0.17
C PHE A 86 7.38 3.45 0.66
N ILE A 87 6.33 2.65 0.46
CA ILE A 87 5.10 2.82 1.23
C ILE A 87 5.41 2.32 2.64
N LYS A 88 5.71 3.25 3.54
CA LYS A 88 5.89 2.97 4.97
C LYS A 88 4.50 2.66 5.56
N LEU A 89 4.07 1.41 5.51
CA LEU A 89 2.93 0.93 6.29
C LEU A 89 3.34 1.03 7.77
N HIS A 90 2.95 2.12 8.43
CA HIS A 90 3.21 2.31 9.85
C HIS A 90 2.21 1.46 10.62
N TYR A 91 2.65 0.28 11.05
CA TYR A 91 1.94 -0.58 11.96
C TYR A 91 1.97 0.05 13.36
N LYS A 92 0.80 0.48 13.86
CA LYS A 92 0.59 0.76 15.28
C LYS A 92 -0.22 -0.38 15.87
N GLU A 93 0.43 -1.22 16.68
CA GLU A 93 -0.31 -2.10 17.58
C GLU A 93 -1.01 -1.23 18.63
N HIS A 94 -2.34 -1.24 18.60
CA HIS A 94 -3.14 -0.85 19.75
C HIS A 94 -3.26 -2.08 20.65
N TYR A 95 -2.53 -2.05 21.77
CA TYR A 95 -2.91 -2.74 22.99
C TYR A 95 -3.93 -1.88 23.75
#